data_AF-A0A392MW59-F1
#
_entry.id   AF-A0A392MW59-F1
#
_cell.length_a   1.000
_cell.length_b   1.000
_cell.length_c   1.000
_cell.angle_alpha   90.00
_cell.angle_beta   90.00
_cell.angle_gamma   90.00
#
_symmetry.space_group_name_H-M   'P 1'
#
loop_
_entity.id
_entity.type
_entity.pdbx_description
1 polymer ?
#
loop_
_entity_poly.entity_id
_entity_poly.type
_entity_poly.pdbx_seq_one_letter_code
_entity_poly.pdbx_strand_id
1 'polypeptide(L)'
;MIKGRYLVIKTNFTSYDIIIGLPALGALRAVMSTLYLMMKYPMDYRRVGIVRGDQAIRRKCYQASLRTGSSKENRVNMAEDFADLDPREDFQEGRVSPIEELKQVLIGEMPHQVTNLGTALEPSEEEHIVSLLRRNIDLFAWHPSDTSGISESIITHKLSLFPNVKPVSQRKRRLDEKRRKAVDEEVRKLKEAGFITE
;
A
#
# COMPACT_ATOMS: atom_id res chain seq x y z
N MET A 1 5.01 26.91 -18.50
CA MET A 1 5.42 26.68 -17.09
C MET A 1 4.33 25.90 -16.37
N ILE A 2 4.53 24.60 -16.13
CA ILE A 2 3.57 23.74 -15.43
C ILE A 2 3.65 24.05 -13.93
N LYS A 3 2.55 24.51 -13.32
CA LYS A 3 2.47 24.71 -11.87
C LYS A 3 1.91 23.44 -11.22
N GLY A 4 2.76 22.63 -10.62
CA GLY A 4 2.35 21.49 -9.78
C GLY A 4 2.24 21.91 -8.32
N ARG A 5 1.15 21.54 -7.64
CA ARG A 5 1.05 21.62 -6.18
C ARG A 5 1.65 20.34 -5.59
N TYR A 6 2.62 20.46 -4.69
CA TYR A 6 3.22 19.35 -3.97
C TYR A 6 3.30 19.68 -2.48
N LEU A 7 3.26 18.65 -1.64
CA LEU A 7 3.39 18.79 -0.19
C LEU A 7 4.85 18.55 0.18
N VAL A 8 5.52 19.57 0.71
CA VAL A 8 6.85 19.41 1.33
C VAL A 8 6.61 19.07 2.79
N ILE A 9 6.90 17.82 3.16
CA ILE A 9 6.80 17.36 4.54
C ILE A 9 8.19 17.55 5.16
N LYS A 10 8.40 18.67 5.84
CA LYS A 10 9.65 18.88 6.60
C LYS A 10 9.45 18.30 7.99
N THR A 11 9.86 17.05 8.20
CA THR A 11 9.86 16.43 9.53
C THR A 11 11.25 15.92 9.86
N ASN A 12 11.65 16.02 11.13
CA ASN A 12 12.96 15.55 11.59
C ASN A 12 13.05 14.01 11.68
N PHE A 13 11.95 13.29 11.38
CA PHE A 13 11.81 11.86 11.60
C PHE A 13 11.59 11.05 10.32
N THR A 14 11.45 11.70 9.16
CA THR A 14 11.25 11.00 7.88
C THR A 14 12.49 11.10 6.99
N SER A 15 12.82 10.01 6.30
CA SER A 15 13.86 9.97 5.26
C SER A 15 13.43 10.57 3.91
N TYR A 16 12.25 11.19 3.85
CA TYR A 16 11.66 11.75 2.64
C TYR A 16 11.67 13.27 2.68
N ASP A 17 12.23 13.91 1.66
CA ASP A 17 12.22 15.37 1.53
C ASP A 17 10.93 15.90 0.89
N ILE A 18 10.31 15.12 -0.01
CA ILE A 18 9.11 15.49 -0.77
C ILE A 18 8.27 14.24 -1.09
N ILE A 19 6.95 14.32 -0.90
CA ILE A 19 6.00 13.30 -1.40
C ILE A 19 5.28 13.86 -2.62
N ILE A 20 5.44 13.19 -3.76
CA ILE A 20 4.80 13.56 -5.02
C ILE A 20 3.71 12.54 -5.35
N GLY A 21 2.46 12.97 -5.30
CA GLY A 21 1.32 12.13 -5.65
C GLY A 21 1.24 11.83 -7.16
N LEU A 22 0.50 10.77 -7.50
CA LEU A 22 0.26 10.37 -8.88
C LEU A 22 -0.35 11.49 -9.76
N PRO A 23 -1.28 12.33 -9.28
CA PRO A 23 -1.77 13.47 -10.05
C PRO A 23 -0.67 14.46 -10.47
N ALA A 24 0.31 14.71 -9.59
CA ALA A 24 1.43 15.61 -9.87
C ALA A 24 2.43 14.99 -10.86
N LEU A 25 2.71 13.69 -10.76
CA LEU A 25 3.51 12.96 -11.75
C LEU A 25 2.85 12.98 -13.14
N GLY A 26 1.53 12.79 -13.19
CA GLY A 26 0.73 12.88 -14.41
C GLY A 26 0.79 14.28 -15.04
N ALA A 27 0.63 15.32 -14.23
CA ALA A 27 0.74 16.72 -14.68
C ALA A 27 2.14 17.05 -15.23
N LEU A 28 3.20 16.50 -14.62
CA LEU A 28 4.58 16.64 -15.08
C LEU A 28 4.91 15.74 -16.28
N ARG A 29 4.02 14.80 -16.65
CA ARG A 29 4.31 13.71 -17.61
C ARG A 29 5.60 12.99 -17.25
N ALA A 30 5.83 12.83 -15.96
CA ALA A 30 7.06 12.27 -15.41
C ALA A 30 7.04 10.74 -15.46
N VAL A 31 8.20 10.14 -15.73
CA VAL A 31 8.42 8.69 -15.69
C VAL A 31 9.43 8.39 -14.59
N MET A 32 9.05 7.51 -13.68
CA MET A 32 9.86 7.08 -12.53
C MET A 32 10.49 5.71 -12.81
N SER A 33 11.79 5.58 -12.57
CA SER A 33 12.46 4.29 -12.46
C SER A 33 12.91 4.08 -11.02
N THR A 34 12.27 3.13 -10.35
CA THR A 34 12.62 2.71 -8.98
C THR A 34 13.96 1.98 -8.91
N LEU A 35 14.33 1.29 -10.00
CA LEU A 35 15.58 0.57 -10.16
C LEU A 35 16.79 1.52 -10.19
N TYR A 36 16.71 2.57 -11.02
CA TYR A 36 17.79 3.56 -11.15
C TYR A 36 17.64 4.75 -10.20
N LEU A 37 16.59 4.79 -9.37
CA LEU A 37 16.22 5.94 -8.56
C LEU A 37 16.20 7.23 -9.39
N MET A 38 15.49 7.22 -10.51
CA MET A 38 15.51 8.33 -11.45
C MET A 38 14.09 8.73 -11.86
N MET A 39 13.81 10.03 -11.85
CA MET A 39 12.63 10.62 -12.47
C MET A 39 13.06 11.37 -13.73
N LYS A 40 12.40 11.10 -14.85
CA LYS A 40 12.52 11.90 -16.07
C LYS A 40 11.22 12.64 -16.35
N TYR A 41 11.27 13.89 -16.76
CA TYR A 41 10.08 14.65 -17.15
C TYR A 41 10.40 15.59 -18.32
N PRO A 42 9.44 15.84 -19.23
CA PRO A 42 9.61 16.80 -20.31
C PRO A 42 9.73 18.23 -19.77
N MET A 43 10.67 18.98 -20.33
CA MET A 43 10.87 20.41 -20.14
C MET A 43 10.65 21.12 -21.49
N ASP A 44 10.50 22.45 -21.47
CA ASP A 44 10.37 23.25 -22.69
C ASP A 44 11.57 23.01 -23.65
N TYR A 45 11.33 23.13 -24.96
CA TYR A 45 12.34 22.95 -26.03
C TYR A 45 12.93 21.53 -26.15
N ARG A 46 12.10 20.48 -26.07
CA ARG A 46 12.50 19.05 -26.22
C ARG A 46 13.59 18.59 -25.25
N ARG A 47 13.81 19.29 -24.14
CA ARG A 47 14.75 18.87 -23.09
C ARG A 47 14.05 17.94 -22.12
N VAL A 48 14.82 17.04 -21.52
CA VAL A 48 14.33 16.13 -20.47
C VAL A 48 15.00 16.52 -19.17
N GLY A 49 14.21 16.93 -18.19
CA GLY A 49 14.65 17.09 -16.81
C GLY A 49 14.88 15.73 -16.18
N ILE A 50 15.96 15.58 -15.41
CA ILE A 50 16.32 14.34 -14.71
C ILE A 50 16.53 14.65 -13.23
N VAL A 51 15.74 14.01 -12.36
CA VAL A 51 16.01 13.98 -10.92
C VAL A 51 16.60 12.61 -10.60
N ARG A 52 17.72 12.59 -9.89
CA ARG A 52 18.37 11.35 -9.43
C ARG A 52 18.27 11.29 -7.91
N GLY A 53 17.83 10.15 -7.39
CA GLY A 53 17.98 9.81 -5.99
C GLY A 53 19.40 9.31 -5.72
N ASP A 54 19.87 9.54 -4.50
CA ASP A 54 21.16 9.03 -4.04
C ASP A 54 21.01 7.59 -3.53
N GLN A 55 21.67 6.65 -4.22
CA GLN A 55 21.63 5.23 -3.86
C GLN A 55 22.35 4.95 -2.53
N ALA A 56 23.40 5.70 -2.19
CA ALA A 56 24.11 5.55 -0.93
C ALA A 56 23.25 6.03 0.25
N ILE A 57 22.56 7.16 0.09
CA ILE A 57 21.59 7.63 1.09
C ILE A 57 20.42 6.65 1.19
N ARG A 58 19.86 6.16 0.07
CA ARG A 58 18.81 5.14 0.12
C ARG A 58 19.24 3.89 0.89
N ARG A 59 20.45 3.37 0.62
CA ARG A 59 20.99 2.20 1.33
C ARG A 59 21.18 2.49 2.83
N LYS A 60 21.69 3.68 3.18
CA LYS A 60 21.82 4.11 4.58
C LYS A 60 20.45 4.24 5.27
N CYS A 61 19.45 4.83 4.60
CA CYS A 61 18.09 4.94 5.13
C CYS A 61 17.44 3.56 5.31
N TYR A 62 17.60 2.66 4.34
CA TYR A 62 17.13 1.28 4.45
C TYR A 62 17.82 0.55 5.61
N GLN A 63 19.14 0.67 5.72
CA GLN A 63 19.89 0.08 6.82
C GLN A 63 19.53 0.69 8.17
N ALA A 64 19.27 2.00 8.24
CA ALA A 64 18.80 2.68 9.44
C ALA A 64 17.40 2.19 9.84
N SER A 65 16.46 2.06 8.89
CA SER A 65 15.13 1.50 9.17
C SER A 65 15.18 0.05 9.65
N LEU A 66 16.18 -0.73 9.22
CA LEU A 66 16.41 -2.10 9.73
C LEU A 66 17.06 -2.10 11.12
N ARG A 67 17.88 -1.10 11.46
CA ARG A 67 18.57 -1.01 12.75
C ARG A 67 17.70 -0.48 13.89
N THR A 68 16.64 0.26 13.59
CA THR A 68 15.68 0.74 14.60
C THR A 68 14.89 -0.41 15.27
N GLY A 69 15.07 -1.66 14.82
CA GLY A 69 14.55 -2.87 15.48
C GLY A 69 15.57 -3.68 16.31
N SER A 70 16.84 -3.27 16.43
CA SER A 70 17.85 -4.08 17.11
C SER A 70 18.53 -3.34 18.27
N SER A 71 17.93 -3.37 19.44
CA SER A 71 18.74 -3.37 20.66
C SER A 71 19.22 -4.80 20.88
N LYS A 72 20.51 -5.04 20.57
CA LYS A 72 21.43 -6.11 21.03
C LYS A 72 20.84 -7.53 21.13
N GLU A 73 21.25 -8.53 20.36
CA GLU A 73 22.58 -9.13 20.31
C GLU A 73 22.53 -10.23 19.23
N ASN A 74 23.41 -10.15 18.23
CA ASN A 74 24.17 -11.28 17.67
C ASN A 74 24.73 -10.85 16.32
N ARG A 75 26.06 -10.73 16.30
CA ARG A 75 26.84 -10.70 15.07
C ARG A 75 26.64 -12.05 14.40
N VAL A 76 25.84 -12.10 13.33
CA VAL A 76 25.92 -13.20 12.37
C VAL A 76 26.50 -12.60 11.10
N ASN A 77 27.68 -13.09 10.76
CA ASN A 77 28.45 -12.71 9.58
C ASN A 77 27.58 -12.97 8.34
N MET A 78 27.24 -11.93 7.58
CA MET A 78 26.66 -12.09 6.26
C MET A 78 27.81 -12.23 5.26
N ALA A 79 28.19 -13.48 5.00
CA ALA A 79 28.76 -13.84 3.70
C ALA A 79 27.63 -13.75 2.66
N GLU A 80 28.03 -13.32 1.48
CA GLU A 80 27.20 -13.12 0.29
C GLU A 80 26.48 -14.41 -0.09
N ASP A 81 25.14 -14.38 -0.23
CA ASP A 81 24.41 -15.31 -1.07
C ASP A 81 23.30 -14.56 -1.82
N PHE A 82 23.67 -14.17 -3.04
CA PHE A 82 22.75 -13.75 -4.10
C PHE A 82 22.18 -15.01 -4.76
N ALA A 83 21.10 -15.58 -4.22
CA ALA A 83 20.21 -16.46 -4.98
C ALA A 83 18.98 -16.79 -4.15
N ASP A 84 17.94 -15.95 -4.20
CA ASP A 84 16.62 -16.41 -4.63
C ASP A 84 15.66 -15.22 -4.75
N LEU A 85 15.07 -15.06 -5.93
CA LEU A 85 14.03 -14.06 -6.21
C LEU A 85 12.74 -14.79 -6.60
N ASP A 86 12.40 -15.89 -5.93
CA ASP A 86 11.07 -16.48 -6.07
C ASP A 86 10.04 -15.63 -5.28
N PRO A 87 9.08 -14.94 -5.94
CA PRO A 87 8.09 -14.09 -5.28
C PRO A 87 7.04 -14.88 -4.48
N ARG A 88 7.18 -16.22 -4.39
CA ARG A 88 6.20 -17.13 -3.78
C ARG A 88 6.69 -17.80 -2.50
N GLU A 89 7.94 -17.55 -2.10
CA GLU A 89 8.45 -18.00 -0.81
C GLU A 89 8.06 -17.02 0.30
N ASP A 90 7.90 -17.57 1.50
CA ASP A 90 7.13 -17.02 2.60
C ASP A 90 7.50 -15.57 2.96
N PHE A 91 6.54 -14.64 2.79
CA PHE A 91 6.56 -13.28 3.37
C PHE A 91 6.45 -13.29 4.92
N GLN A 92 7.17 -14.18 5.59
CA GLN A 92 7.32 -14.17 7.04
C GLN A 92 8.60 -13.49 7.51
N GLU A 93 9.57 -13.23 6.62
CA GLU A 93 10.74 -12.43 6.96
C GLU A 93 10.43 -10.93 6.90
N GLY A 94 10.25 -10.33 8.07
CA GLY A 94 10.39 -8.90 8.27
C GLY A 94 9.16 -8.06 7.93
N ARG A 95 7.95 -8.47 8.33
CA ARG A 95 6.90 -7.47 8.55
C ARG A 95 7.43 -6.49 9.60
N VAL A 96 7.67 -5.25 9.19
CA VAL A 96 8.00 -4.15 10.12
C VAL A 96 6.82 -4.06 11.08
N SER A 97 6.99 -4.59 12.28
CA SER A 97 6.05 -4.35 13.36
C SER A 97 6.03 -2.85 13.62
N PRO A 98 4.87 -2.29 14.01
CA PRO A 98 4.81 -0.91 14.45
C PRO A 98 5.97 -0.62 15.41
N ILE A 99 6.68 0.49 15.17
CA ILE A 99 7.80 0.95 16.02
C ILE A 99 7.33 1.18 17.47
N GLU A 100 6.03 1.34 17.62
CA GLU A 100 5.33 1.71 18.82
C GLU A 100 4.17 0.74 19.05
N GLU A 101 3.87 0.45 20.31
CA GLU A 101 2.69 -0.34 20.67
C GLU A 101 1.42 0.39 20.20
N LEU A 102 0.46 -0.37 19.69
CA LEU A 102 -0.79 0.18 19.19
C LEU A 102 -1.93 -0.15 20.16
N LYS A 103 -2.78 0.84 20.42
CA LYS A 103 -4.04 0.66 21.13
C LYS A 103 -5.22 0.72 20.17
N GLN A 104 -6.19 -0.15 20.41
CA GLN A 104 -7.42 -0.19 19.64
C GLN A 104 -8.42 0.82 20.19
N VAL A 105 -8.97 1.67 19.32
CA VAL A 105 -9.97 2.69 19.66
C VAL A 105 -11.23 2.50 18.83
N LEU A 106 -12.37 2.64 19.49
CA LEU A 106 -13.69 2.56 18.86
C LEU A 106 -14.06 3.91 18.23
N ILE A 107 -14.23 3.91 16.90
CA ILE A 107 -14.57 5.11 16.13
C ILE A 107 -15.99 5.09 15.57
N GLY A 108 -16.66 3.94 15.54
CA GLY A 108 -18.06 3.82 15.13
C GLY A 108 -19.00 3.40 16.26
N GLU A 109 -20.26 3.16 15.90
CA GLU A 109 -21.30 2.68 16.83
C GLU A 109 -21.19 1.17 17.07
N MET A 110 -20.74 0.44 16.05
CA MET A 110 -20.67 -1.02 16.10
C MET A 110 -19.34 -1.50 16.69
N PRO A 111 -19.32 -2.62 17.44
CA PRO A 111 -18.09 -3.12 18.10
C PRO A 111 -16.91 -3.42 17.16
N HIS A 112 -17.17 -3.67 15.89
CA HIS A 112 -16.14 -3.96 14.88
C HIS A 112 -15.57 -2.69 14.22
N GLN A 113 -16.14 -1.51 14.50
CA GLN A 113 -15.72 -0.23 13.91
C GLN A 113 -14.57 0.40 14.70
N VAL A 114 -13.46 -0.32 14.71
CA VAL A 114 -12.27 -0.01 15.50
C VAL A 114 -11.08 0.31 14.59
N THR A 115 -10.18 1.15 15.10
CA THR A 115 -8.89 1.44 14.45
C THR A 115 -7.77 1.42 15.48
N ASN A 116 -6.52 1.42 15.02
CA ASN A 116 -5.34 1.36 15.88
C ASN A 116 -4.64 2.73 15.90
N LEU A 117 -4.34 3.22 17.09
CA LEU A 117 -3.55 4.43 17.34
C LEU A 117 -2.29 4.10 18.14
N GLY A 118 -1.26 4.93 18.00
CA GLY A 118 -0.04 4.82 18.81
C GLY A 118 -0.29 5.09 20.30
N THR A 119 0.43 4.38 21.17
CA THR A 119 0.40 4.59 22.63
C THR A 119 1.20 5.81 23.12
N ALA A 120 2.11 6.35 22.31
CA ALA A 120 2.97 7.51 22.59
C ALA A 120 2.35 8.85 22.15
N LEU A 121 1.11 8.84 21.62
CA LEU A 121 0.37 10.07 21.33
C LEU A 121 0.04 10.81 22.62
N GLU A 122 0.18 12.14 22.60
CA GLU A 122 -0.30 12.97 23.70
C GLU A 122 -1.84 12.85 23.81
N PRO A 123 -2.43 12.88 25.02
CA PRO A 123 -3.88 12.71 25.19
C PRO A 123 -4.72 13.70 24.37
N SER A 124 -4.25 14.93 24.21
CA SER A 124 -4.91 15.96 23.41
C SER A 124 -4.89 15.66 21.90
N GLU A 125 -3.79 15.09 21.41
CA GLU A 125 -3.65 14.68 20.01
C GLU A 125 -4.52 13.46 19.71
N GLU A 126 -4.52 12.49 20.62
CA GLU A 126 -5.39 11.32 20.52
C GLU A 126 -6.87 11.71 20.44
N GLU A 127 -7.35 12.56 21.35
CA GLU A 127 -8.74 13.03 21.34
C GLU A 127 -9.08 13.73 20.02
N HIS A 128 -8.15 14.56 19.51
CA HIS A 128 -8.33 15.25 18.24
C HIS A 128 -8.44 14.27 17.06
N ILE A 129 -7.55 13.27 17.00
CA ILE A 129 -7.54 12.23 15.97
C ILE A 129 -8.81 11.39 16.05
N VAL A 130 -9.20 10.92 17.24
CA VAL A 130 -10.42 10.13 17.43
C VAL A 130 -11.67 10.93 17.01
N SER A 131 -11.75 12.20 17.37
CA SER A 131 -12.83 13.10 16.95
C SER A 131 -12.89 13.26 15.42
N LEU A 132 -11.74 13.46 14.78
CA LEU A 132 -11.63 13.56 13.32
C LEU A 132 -12.09 12.26 12.64
N LEU A 133 -11.67 11.11 13.15
CA LEU A 133 -12.02 9.79 12.60
C LEU A 133 -13.51 9.50 12.75
N ARG A 134 -14.10 9.79 13.91
CA ARG A 134 -15.55 9.68 14.16
C ARG A 134 -16.37 10.56 13.22
N ARG A 135 -15.90 11.78 12.95
CA ARG A 135 -16.57 12.70 12.02
C ARG A 135 -16.59 12.20 10.58
N ASN A 136 -15.62 11.37 10.19
CA ASN A 136 -15.48 10.84 8.83
C ASN A 136 -15.66 9.31 8.81
N ILE A 137 -16.54 8.78 9.67
CA ILE A 137 -16.75 7.33 9.84
C ILE A 137 -17.27 6.66 8.55
N ASP A 138 -17.95 7.44 7.71
CA ASP A 138 -18.50 7.07 6.41
C ASP A 138 -17.44 6.87 5.32
N LEU A 139 -16.21 7.36 5.53
CA LEU A 139 -15.10 7.13 4.59
C LEU A 139 -14.44 5.75 4.76
N PHE A 140 -14.77 5.02 5.83
CA PHE A 140 -14.23 3.70 6.10
C PHE A 140 -15.14 2.61 5.55
N ALA A 141 -14.53 1.55 5.01
CA ALA A 141 -15.24 0.35 4.58
C ALA A 141 -15.17 -0.71 5.68
N TRP A 142 -16.31 -1.03 6.29
CA TRP A 142 -16.42 -2.00 7.39
C TRP A 142 -16.86 -3.37 6.87
N HIS A 143 -17.73 -3.37 5.87
CA HIS A 143 -18.16 -4.53 5.11
C HIS A 143 -17.83 -4.34 3.63
N PRO A 144 -17.63 -5.42 2.83
CA PRO A 144 -17.47 -5.30 1.39
C PRO A 144 -18.57 -4.45 0.72
N SER A 145 -19.80 -4.52 1.22
CA SER A 145 -20.92 -3.69 0.71
C SER A 145 -20.71 -2.18 0.83
N ASP A 146 -19.87 -1.72 1.77
CA ASP A 146 -19.66 -0.29 2.03
C ASP A 146 -18.77 0.34 0.96
N THR A 147 -17.97 -0.47 0.26
CA THR A 147 -17.27 -0.03 -0.94
C THR A 147 -18.22 -0.02 -2.11
N SER A 148 -18.97 1.08 -2.31
CA SER A 148 -19.68 1.27 -3.58
C SER A 148 -18.65 1.28 -4.70
N GLY A 149 -18.59 0.20 -5.48
CA GLY A 149 -17.73 0.12 -6.66
C GLY A 149 -18.02 1.27 -7.63
N ILE A 150 -17.12 1.46 -8.58
CA ILE A 150 -17.37 2.41 -9.67
C ILE A 150 -18.52 1.85 -10.51
N SER A 151 -19.56 2.65 -10.76
CA SER A 151 -20.68 2.23 -11.62
C SER A 151 -20.19 1.79 -12.99
N GLU A 152 -20.73 0.70 -13.51
CA GLU A 152 -20.44 0.20 -14.86
C GLU A 152 -20.69 1.25 -15.96
N SER A 153 -21.62 2.19 -15.69
CA SER A 153 -21.90 3.33 -16.57
C SER A 153 -20.74 4.32 -16.70
N ILE A 154 -19.86 4.39 -15.69
CA ILE A 154 -18.70 5.27 -15.66
C ILE A 154 -17.51 4.60 -16.35
N ILE A 155 -17.20 3.37 -15.97
CA ILE A 155 -16.11 2.61 -16.57
C ILE A 155 -16.44 1.13 -16.58
N THR A 156 -16.30 0.52 -17.75
CA THR A 156 -16.31 -0.93 -17.92
C THR A 156 -15.09 -1.32 -18.74
N HIS A 157 -14.29 -2.25 -18.23
CA HIS A 157 -13.17 -2.81 -18.97
C HIS A 157 -13.64 -3.95 -19.86
N LYS A 158 -13.33 -3.87 -21.16
CA LYS A 158 -13.54 -5.00 -22.09
C LYS A 158 -12.22 -5.75 -22.24
N LEU A 159 -12.25 -7.05 -21.99
CA LEU A 159 -11.12 -7.92 -22.27
C LEU A 159 -11.04 -8.16 -23.78
N SER A 160 -9.93 -7.76 -24.41
CA SER A 160 -9.69 -8.02 -25.82
C SER A 160 -9.37 -9.51 -26.03
N LEU A 161 -10.39 -10.29 -26.37
CA LEU A 161 -10.26 -11.72 -26.67
C LEU A 161 -10.21 -11.93 -28.19
N PHE A 162 -9.38 -12.87 -28.63
CA PHE A 162 -9.42 -13.33 -30.01
C PHE A 162 -10.73 -14.09 -30.25
N PRO A 163 -11.54 -13.75 -31.28
CA PRO A 163 -12.87 -14.35 -31.51
C PRO A 163 -12.87 -15.87 -31.65
N ASN A 164 -11.74 -16.45 -32.07
CA ASN A 164 -11.61 -17.87 -32.37
C ASN A 164 -10.98 -18.68 -31.22
N VAL A 165 -10.72 -18.07 -30.05
CA VAL A 165 -10.17 -18.80 -28.91
C VAL A 165 -11.28 -19.51 -28.16
N LYS A 166 -11.12 -20.82 -28.00
CA LYS A 166 -12.06 -21.65 -27.24
C LYS A 166 -11.90 -21.38 -25.73
N PRO A 167 -12.99 -21.26 -24.96
CA PRO A 167 -12.92 -21.14 -23.52
C PRO A 167 -12.28 -22.40 -22.92
N VAL A 168 -11.40 -22.20 -21.94
CA VAL A 168 -10.71 -23.29 -21.24
C VAL A 168 -11.25 -23.38 -19.82
N SER A 169 -11.91 -24.50 -19.51
CA SER A 169 -12.30 -24.80 -18.12
C SER A 169 -11.11 -25.38 -17.37
N GLN A 170 -10.62 -24.65 -16.38
CA GLN A 170 -9.52 -25.12 -15.53
C GLN A 170 -10.07 -25.92 -14.35
N ARG A 171 -9.47 -27.08 -14.07
CA ARG A 171 -9.84 -27.88 -12.91
C ARG A 171 -9.53 -27.12 -11.61
N LYS A 172 -10.52 -27.03 -10.71
CA LYS A 172 -10.34 -26.44 -9.38
C LYS A 172 -9.20 -27.16 -8.64
N ARG A 173 -8.26 -26.39 -8.10
CA ARG A 173 -7.16 -26.93 -7.28
C ARG A 173 -7.72 -27.51 -5.98
N ARG A 174 -7.10 -28.57 -5.46
CA ARG A 174 -7.42 -29.10 -4.13
C ARG A 174 -6.93 -28.10 -3.09
N LEU A 175 -7.83 -27.67 -2.22
CA LEU A 175 -7.53 -26.84 -1.05
C LEU A 175 -7.69 -27.71 0.20
N ASP A 176 -6.87 -27.44 1.21
CA ASP A 176 -7.09 -27.97 2.55
C ASP A 176 -8.38 -27.41 3.15
N GLU A 177 -8.90 -28.10 4.17
CA GLU A 177 -10.21 -27.79 4.74
C GLU A 177 -10.29 -26.36 5.30
N LYS A 178 -9.22 -25.89 5.94
CA LYS A 178 -9.17 -24.55 6.53
C LYS A 178 -9.25 -23.48 5.44
N ARG A 179 -8.46 -23.61 4.37
CA ARG A 179 -8.53 -22.69 3.23
C ARG A 179 -9.86 -22.77 2.51
N ARG A 180 -10.43 -23.96 2.34
CA ARG A 180 -11.74 -24.14 1.71
C ARG A 180 -12.83 -23.36 2.44
N LYS A 181 -12.94 -23.52 3.76
CA LYS A 181 -13.92 -22.78 4.58
C LYS A 181 -13.73 -21.27 4.49
N ALA A 182 -12.49 -20.79 4.50
CA ALA A 182 -12.19 -19.37 4.35
C ALA A 182 -12.62 -18.83 2.97
N VAL A 183 -12.37 -19.60 1.90
CA VAL A 183 -12.81 -19.23 0.53
C VAL A 183 -14.32 -19.19 0.44
N ASP A 184 -15.02 -20.20 0.96
CA ASP A 184 -16.48 -20.28 0.89
C ASP A 184 -17.13 -19.10 1.64
N GLU A 185 -16.60 -18.73 2.80
CA GLU A 185 -17.06 -17.58 3.57
C GLU A 185 -16.80 -16.24 2.86
N GLU A 186 -15.63 -16.08 2.24
CA GLU A 186 -15.31 -14.86 1.50
C GLU A 186 -16.16 -14.72 0.23
N VAL A 187 -16.36 -15.81 -0.51
CA VAL A 187 -17.25 -15.85 -1.68
C VAL A 187 -18.68 -15.48 -1.29
N ARG A 188 -19.17 -15.96 -0.15
CA ARG A 188 -20.49 -15.60 0.38
C ARG A 188 -20.61 -14.09 0.59
N LYS A 189 -19.64 -13.47 1.26
CA LYS A 189 -19.63 -12.01 1.50
C LYS A 189 -19.61 -11.20 0.20
N LEU A 190 -18.81 -11.63 -0.78
CA LEU A 190 -18.71 -10.95 -2.07
C LEU A 190 -20.00 -11.09 -2.91
N LYS A 191 -20.69 -12.24 -2.83
CA LYS A 191 -22.02 -12.43 -3.44
C LYS A 191 -23.06 -11.54 -2.77
N GLU A 192 -23.09 -11.48 -1.44
CA GLU A 192 -24.00 -10.62 -0.68
C GLU A 192 -23.80 -9.13 -0.98
N ALA A 193 -22.55 -8.70 -1.20
CA ALA A 193 -22.22 -7.34 -1.62
C ALA A 193 -22.51 -7.05 -3.12
N GLY A 194 -22.87 -8.06 -3.91
CA GLY A 194 -23.14 -7.91 -5.35
C GLY A 194 -21.90 -7.70 -6.22
N PHE A 195 -20.69 -7.96 -5.71
CA PHE A 195 -19.43 -7.81 -6.46
C PHE A 195 -19.15 -8.95 -7.41
N ILE A 196 -19.68 -10.13 -7.10
CA ILE A 196 -19.60 -11.30 -7.96
C ILE A 196 -21.00 -11.86 -8.19
N THR A 197 -21.26 -12.25 -9.42
CA THR A 197 -22.48 -12.92 -9.85
C THR A 197 -22.13 -14.29 -10.42
N GLU A 198 -23.10 -15.20 -10.41
CA GLU A 198 -22.95 -16.57 -10.95
C GLU A 198 -23.37 -16.64 -12.42
#